data_AF-A0A833GIT8-F1
#
_entry.id   AF-A0A833GIT8-F1
#
_cell.length_a   1.000
_cell.length_b   1.000
_cell.length_c   1.000
_cell.angle_alpha   90.00
_cell.angle_beta   90.00
_cell.angle_gamma   90.00
#
_symmetry.space_group_name_H-M   'P 1'
#
loop_
_entity.id
_entity.type
_entity.pdbx_description
1 polymer ?
#
loop_
_entity_poly.entity_id
_entity_poly.type
_entity_poly.pdbx_seq_one_letter_code
_entity_poly.pdbx_strand_id
1 'polypeptide(L)'
;MRPNTCLTLTLLLAIAAGANAQSPAPTLEERMSQAEFQAAGLDKLSADELARLNAWLAAHGGSVRYVNSAGAPAFDTDQGERTTIESAIDGTFLGWNGQTTFKLKNGQEWAQSESGHYNAGKYNSPNVRIKPMILGSWLMVVEGCGCSVRVRRIR
;
A
#
# COMPACT_ATOMS: atom_id res chain seq x y z
N MET A 1 42.67 50.19 12.26
CA MET A 1 42.32 50.71 10.91
C MET A 1 42.42 49.55 9.93
N ARG A 2 41.37 49.37 9.12
CA ARG A 2 41.00 48.25 8.22
C ARG A 2 41.93 48.16 6.97
N PRO A 3 41.75 47.23 5.99
CA PRO A 3 40.91 46.01 5.89
C PRO A 3 41.72 44.79 5.36
N ASN A 4 41.03 43.70 4.96
CA ASN A 4 41.39 42.63 3.99
C ASN A 4 41.21 41.24 4.65
N THR A 5 40.47 40.27 4.12
CA THR A 5 39.88 40.10 2.79
C THR A 5 38.80 39.04 2.89
N CYS A 6 37.66 39.36 2.26
CA CYS A 6 36.56 38.47 1.96
C CYS A 6 37.04 37.29 1.10
N LEU A 7 36.70 36.06 1.48
CA LEU A 7 36.78 34.90 0.59
C LEU A 7 35.58 33.98 0.86
N THR A 8 34.42 34.49 0.48
CA THR A 8 33.20 33.72 0.24
C THR A 8 33.45 32.78 -0.94
N LEU A 9 33.68 31.49 -0.67
CA LEU A 9 33.76 30.47 -1.72
C LEU A 9 32.36 29.86 -1.91
N THR A 10 31.53 30.58 -2.66
CA THR A 10 30.20 30.14 -3.08
C THR A 10 30.35 29.09 -4.18
N LEU A 11 30.29 27.81 -3.81
CA LEU A 11 30.29 26.69 -4.74
C LEU A 11 28.90 26.59 -5.41
N LEU A 12 28.80 27.05 -6.66
CA LEU A 12 27.66 26.80 -7.54
C LEU A 12 27.56 25.29 -7.81
N LEU A 13 26.66 24.61 -7.10
CA LEU A 13 26.24 23.25 -7.43
C LEU A 13 25.12 23.33 -8.45
N ALA A 14 25.41 22.92 -9.69
CA ALA A 14 24.45 22.83 -10.78
C ALA A 14 23.27 21.94 -10.36
N ILE A 15 22.10 22.57 -10.24
CA ILE A 15 20.83 21.91 -9.96
C ILE A 15 20.48 21.09 -11.19
N ALA A 16 20.67 19.77 -11.11
CA ALA A 16 20.00 18.84 -12.00
C ALA A 16 18.49 18.97 -11.71
N ALA A 17 17.79 19.74 -12.55
CA ALA A 17 16.35 19.73 -12.62
C ALA A 17 15.93 18.35 -13.12
N GLY A 18 15.85 17.39 -12.20
CA GLY A 18 15.05 16.20 -12.39
C GLY A 18 13.62 16.68 -12.56
N ALA A 19 13.20 16.84 -13.82
CA ALA A 19 11.80 16.83 -14.16
C ALA A 19 11.28 15.46 -13.72
N ASN A 20 10.81 15.37 -12.49
CA ASN A 20 9.94 14.28 -12.08
C ASN A 20 8.73 14.39 -13.00
N ALA A 21 8.71 13.62 -14.07
CA ALA A 21 7.50 13.30 -14.79
C ALA A 21 6.67 12.44 -13.83
N GLN A 22 6.04 13.09 -12.85
CA GLN A 22 4.97 12.50 -12.07
C GLN A 22 3.88 12.21 -13.08
N SER A 23 3.69 10.92 -13.40
CA SER A 23 2.57 10.49 -14.21
C SER A 23 1.31 11.13 -13.61
N PRO A 24 0.50 11.85 -14.41
CA PRO A 24 -0.72 12.45 -13.89
C PRO A 24 -1.53 11.35 -13.20
N ALA A 25 -1.94 11.61 -11.96
CA ALA A 25 -2.76 10.66 -11.22
C ALA A 25 -3.99 10.32 -12.09
N PRO A 26 -4.34 9.04 -12.25
CA PRO A 26 -5.48 8.65 -13.05
C PRO A 26 -6.72 9.38 -12.53
N THR A 27 -7.47 9.96 -13.46
CA THR A 27 -8.69 10.71 -13.20
C THR A 27 -9.72 9.81 -12.52
N LEU A 28 -10.71 10.41 -11.86
CA LEU A 28 -11.77 9.66 -11.20
C LEU A 28 -12.50 8.73 -12.19
N GLU A 29 -12.70 9.17 -13.42
CA GLU A 29 -13.31 8.41 -14.52
C GLU A 29 -12.50 7.17 -14.94
N GLU A 30 -11.16 7.24 -14.84
CA GLU A 30 -10.28 6.08 -15.09
C GLU A 30 -10.28 5.10 -13.90
N ARG A 31 -10.81 5.52 -12.75
CA ARG A 31 -10.75 4.77 -11.49
C ARG A 31 -12.08 4.15 -11.08
N MET A 32 -13.22 4.66 -11.55
CA MET A 32 -14.55 4.08 -11.34
C MET A 32 -15.25 3.84 -12.67
N SER A 33 -16.08 2.81 -12.74
CA SER A 33 -16.85 2.53 -13.95
C SER A 33 -17.88 3.63 -14.24
N GLN A 34 -18.27 3.78 -15.50
CA GLN A 34 -19.28 4.76 -15.90
C GLN A 34 -20.62 4.57 -15.17
N ALA A 35 -20.98 3.31 -14.85
CA ALA A 35 -22.18 3.00 -14.09
C ALA A 35 -22.09 3.49 -12.63
N GLU A 36 -20.93 3.34 -11.98
CA GLU A 36 -20.69 3.87 -10.64
C GLU A 36 -20.65 5.40 -10.63
N PHE A 37 -20.07 6.01 -11.66
CA PHE A 37 -20.03 7.45 -11.84
C PHE A 37 -21.44 8.06 -11.96
N GLN A 38 -22.32 7.41 -12.75
CA GLN A 38 -23.74 7.80 -12.86
C GLN A 38 -24.53 7.51 -11.58
N ALA A 39 -24.30 6.36 -10.93
CA ALA A 39 -24.97 6.01 -9.67
C ALA A 39 -24.60 6.96 -8.53
N ALA A 40 -23.37 7.47 -8.52
CA ALA A 40 -22.90 8.50 -7.59
C ALA A 40 -23.40 9.91 -7.95
N GLY A 41 -24.07 10.08 -9.10
CA GLY A 41 -24.58 11.36 -9.57
C GLY A 41 -23.49 12.35 -10.01
N LEU A 42 -22.29 11.84 -10.29
CA LEU A 42 -21.15 12.65 -10.72
C LEU A 42 -21.30 13.14 -12.17
N ASP A 43 -22.22 12.53 -12.94
CA ASP A 43 -22.61 12.96 -14.30
C ASP A 43 -23.26 14.34 -14.34
N LYS A 44 -23.71 14.84 -13.18
CA LYS A 44 -24.35 16.15 -13.04
C LYS A 44 -23.35 17.29 -12.81
N LEU A 45 -22.08 16.96 -12.60
CA LEU A 45 -21.02 17.94 -12.42
C LEU A 45 -20.59 18.49 -13.78
N SER A 46 -20.35 19.80 -13.85
CA SER A 46 -19.71 20.39 -15.02
C SER A 46 -18.25 19.94 -15.16
N ALA A 47 -17.68 20.10 -16.35
CA ALA A 47 -16.29 19.76 -16.61
C ALA A 47 -15.31 20.47 -15.65
N ASP A 48 -15.59 21.73 -15.30
CA ASP A 48 -14.79 22.51 -14.35
C ASP A 48 -14.90 21.99 -12.91
N GLU A 49 -16.09 21.58 -12.48
CA GLU A 49 -16.30 20.99 -11.15
C GLU A 49 -15.63 19.63 -11.02
N LEU A 50 -15.72 18.82 -12.07
CA LEU A 50 -15.05 17.53 -12.15
C LEU A 50 -13.52 17.69 -12.12
N ALA A 51 -12.97 18.68 -12.85
CA ALA A 51 -11.55 18.99 -12.80
C ALA A 51 -11.09 19.39 -11.39
N ARG A 52 -11.88 20.19 -10.67
CA ARG A 52 -11.59 20.58 -9.28
C ARG A 52 -11.65 19.39 -8.33
N LEU A 53 -12.60 18.48 -8.51
CA LEU A 53 -12.71 17.25 -7.74
C LEU A 53 -11.50 16.34 -7.98
N ASN A 54 -11.10 16.14 -9.25
CA ASN A 54 -9.92 15.37 -9.62
C ASN A 54 -8.64 15.97 -9.01
N ALA A 55 -8.47 17.28 -9.04
CA ALA A 55 -7.34 17.96 -8.42
C ALA A 55 -7.32 17.79 -6.90
N TRP A 56 -8.48 17.88 -6.24
CA TRP A 56 -8.61 17.62 -4.81
C TRP A 56 -8.24 16.17 -4.46
N LEU A 57 -8.73 15.20 -5.23
CA LEU A 57 -8.41 13.77 -5.06
C LEU A 57 -6.93 13.48 -5.32
N ALA A 58 -6.28 14.16 -6.26
CA ALA A 58 -4.85 14.01 -6.47
C ALA A 58 -4.03 14.56 -5.29
N ALA A 59 -4.50 15.63 -4.65
CA ALA A 59 -3.83 16.27 -3.52
C ALA A 59 -4.13 15.61 -2.16
N HIS A 60 -5.30 14.97 -1.99
CA HIS A 60 -5.79 14.45 -0.71
C HIS A 60 -6.17 12.95 -0.74
N GLY A 61 -6.16 12.32 -1.91
CA GLY A 61 -6.48 10.91 -2.07
C GLY A 61 -5.29 10.03 -1.72
N GLY A 62 -5.21 9.63 -0.44
CA GLY A 62 -4.39 8.49 -0.05
C GLY A 62 -4.75 7.23 -0.84
N SER A 63 -3.77 6.35 -1.03
CA SER A 63 -3.80 5.10 -1.81
C SER A 63 -5.20 4.50 -2.03
N VAL A 64 -5.78 4.79 -3.19
CA VAL A 64 -7.10 4.27 -3.55
C VAL A 64 -6.99 2.91 -4.21
N ARG A 65 -7.81 1.98 -3.73
CA ARG A 65 -7.98 0.64 -4.28
C ARG A 65 -8.54 0.73 -5.69
N TYR A 66 -7.81 0.17 -6.65
CA TYR A 66 -8.30 -0.04 -8.00
C TYR A 66 -9.46 -1.04 -8.00
N VAL A 67 -10.51 -0.74 -8.76
CA VAL A 67 -11.54 -1.71 -9.15
C VAL A 67 -11.33 -2.00 -10.64
N ASN A 68 -11.56 -3.24 -11.05
CA ASN A 68 -11.44 -3.58 -12.47
C ASN A 68 -12.68 -3.10 -13.24
N SER A 69 -12.65 -3.18 -14.57
CA SER A 69 -13.75 -2.75 -15.46
C SER A 69 -15.09 -3.48 -15.23
N ALA A 70 -15.14 -4.49 -14.36
CA ALA A 70 -16.34 -5.20 -13.95
C ALA A 70 -16.88 -4.76 -12.58
N GLY A 71 -16.34 -3.69 -11.97
CA GLY A 71 -16.76 -3.19 -10.66
C GLY A 71 -16.41 -4.12 -9.49
N ALA A 72 -15.63 -5.16 -9.73
CA ALA A 72 -15.10 -6.01 -8.68
C ALA A 72 -13.87 -5.34 -8.06
N PRO A 73 -13.64 -5.48 -6.74
CA PRO A 73 -12.37 -5.08 -6.14
C PRO A 73 -11.24 -5.73 -6.95
N ALA A 74 -10.38 -4.92 -7.57
CA ALA A 74 -9.18 -5.45 -8.17
C ALA A 74 -8.32 -5.89 -6.99
N PHE A 75 -8.41 -7.17 -6.65
CA PHE A 75 -7.41 -7.79 -5.80
C PHE A 75 -6.11 -7.66 -6.56
N ASP A 76 -5.34 -6.68 -6.11
CA ASP A 76 -4.00 -6.32 -6.52
C ASP A 76 -3.24 -7.58 -6.90
N THR A 77 -3.19 -7.89 -8.20
CA THR A 77 -2.33 -8.94 -8.73
C THR A 77 -0.92 -8.40 -8.68
N ASP A 78 -0.34 -8.37 -7.48
CA ASP A 78 1.09 -8.30 -7.21
C ASP A 78 1.88 -7.18 -7.97
N GLN A 79 1.20 -6.10 -8.38
CA GLN A 79 1.76 -5.01 -9.18
C GLN A 79 1.59 -3.63 -8.50
N GLY A 80 0.74 -3.51 -7.47
CA GLY A 80 0.81 -2.42 -6.51
C GLY A 80 2.11 -2.48 -5.71
N GLU A 81 2.71 -1.32 -5.45
CA GLU A 81 3.97 -1.14 -4.74
C GLU A 81 4.11 -2.15 -3.59
N ARG A 82 5.03 -3.11 -3.74
CA ARG A 82 5.34 -4.15 -2.75
C ARG A 82 5.91 -3.47 -1.50
N THR A 83 5.03 -2.98 -0.64
CA THR A 83 5.33 -2.25 0.58
C THR A 83 5.08 -3.13 1.79
N THR A 84 5.71 -2.79 2.92
CA THR A 84 5.49 -3.52 4.17
C THR A 84 4.08 -3.25 4.68
N ILE A 85 3.36 -4.31 5.04
CA ILE A 85 2.02 -4.22 5.62
C ILE A 85 2.15 -4.41 7.13
N GLU A 86 1.59 -3.49 7.91
CA GLU A 86 1.52 -3.57 9.37
C GLU A 86 0.07 -3.70 9.81
N SER A 87 -0.24 -4.73 10.62
CA SER A 87 -1.59 -4.98 11.12
C SER A 87 -1.54 -5.85 12.38
N ALA A 88 -2.66 -6.45 12.76
CA ALA A 88 -2.73 -7.46 13.79
C ALA A 88 -3.60 -8.63 13.32
N ILE A 89 -3.33 -9.82 13.83
CA ILE A 89 -4.19 -10.99 13.62
C ILE A 89 -5.55 -10.70 14.26
N ASP A 90 -6.62 -10.99 13.54
CA ASP A 90 -8.00 -10.90 14.00
C ASP A 90 -8.34 -12.16 14.81
N GLY A 91 -8.07 -12.11 16.12
CA GLY A 91 -8.38 -13.18 17.06
C GLY A 91 -7.16 -13.84 17.69
N THR A 92 -7.32 -15.10 18.10
CA THR A 92 -6.27 -15.83 18.82
C THR A 92 -5.31 -16.50 17.84
N PHE A 93 -4.02 -16.25 18.01
CA PHE A 93 -2.95 -16.91 17.28
C PHE A 93 -2.35 -18.03 18.14
N LEU A 94 -2.30 -19.24 17.56
CA LEU A 94 -1.79 -20.45 18.21
C LEU A 94 -0.50 -21.00 17.55
N GLY A 95 -0.07 -20.41 16.44
CA GLY A 95 0.95 -20.98 15.55
C GLY A 95 0.38 -21.35 14.18
N TRP A 96 1.06 -22.26 13.49
CA TRP A 96 0.70 -22.70 12.14
C TRP A 96 1.10 -24.15 11.84
N ASN A 97 0.51 -24.74 10.79
CA ASN A 97 0.55 -26.19 10.53
C ASN A 97 0.66 -26.59 9.03
N GLY A 98 1.19 -25.73 8.18
CA GLY A 98 1.32 -25.95 6.74
C GLY A 98 0.09 -25.52 5.92
N GLN A 99 -1.08 -25.41 6.54
CA GLN A 99 -2.34 -25.02 5.89
C GLN A 99 -3.03 -23.84 6.57
N THR A 100 -2.31 -23.15 7.46
CA THR A 100 -2.88 -22.10 8.30
C THR A 100 -3.23 -20.87 7.46
N THR A 101 -4.39 -20.29 7.77
CA THR A 101 -4.85 -19.02 7.21
C THR A 101 -4.91 -17.98 8.31
N PHE A 102 -4.37 -16.80 8.03
CA PHE A 102 -4.31 -15.66 8.92
C PHE A 102 -5.27 -14.59 8.43
N LYS A 103 -6.27 -14.28 9.24
CA LYS A 103 -7.13 -13.13 9.03
C LYS A 103 -6.57 -11.95 9.82
N LEU A 104 -6.49 -10.79 9.18
CA LEU A 104 -5.97 -9.56 9.81
C LEU A 104 -7.11 -8.58 10.10
N LYS A 105 -6.89 -7.70 11.08
CA LYS A 105 -7.86 -6.66 11.48
C LYS A 105 -8.15 -5.65 10.36
N ASN A 106 -7.25 -5.49 9.39
CA ASN A 106 -7.46 -4.63 8.22
C ASN A 106 -8.33 -5.31 7.12
N GLY A 107 -8.86 -6.51 7.38
CA GLY A 107 -9.71 -7.27 6.46
C GLY A 107 -8.97 -8.13 5.44
N GLN A 108 -7.63 -8.13 5.44
CA GLN A 108 -6.85 -9.02 4.56
C GLN A 108 -6.81 -10.45 5.10
N GLU A 109 -6.68 -11.40 4.18
CA GLU A 109 -6.46 -12.82 4.51
C GLU A 109 -5.22 -13.34 3.79
N TRP A 110 -4.40 -14.06 4.54
CA TRP A 110 -3.11 -14.57 4.11
C TRP A 110 -3.03 -16.07 4.40
N ALA A 111 -2.66 -16.88 3.42
CA ALA A 111 -2.44 -18.31 3.60
C ALA A 111 -0.94 -18.58 3.75
N GLN A 112 -0.60 -19.51 4.64
CA GLN A 112 0.73 -20.08 4.71
C GLN A 112 1.14 -20.67 3.35
N SER A 113 2.38 -20.43 2.94
CA SER A 113 2.92 -20.87 1.64
C SER A 113 4.12 -21.81 1.77
N GLU A 114 4.34 -22.38 2.94
CA GLU A 114 5.38 -23.37 3.22
C GLU A 114 4.85 -24.47 4.15
N SER A 115 5.48 -25.65 4.17
CA SER A 115 4.98 -26.82 4.92
C SER A 115 5.35 -26.83 6.42
N GLY A 116 5.99 -25.77 6.91
CA GLY A 116 6.46 -25.67 8.29
C GLY A 116 5.33 -25.74 9.33
N HIS A 117 5.68 -26.21 10.52
CA HIS A 117 4.79 -26.21 11.69
C HIS A 117 5.44 -25.41 12.80
N TYR A 118 4.64 -24.66 13.55
CA TYR A 118 5.10 -23.92 14.71
C TYR A 118 4.00 -23.85 15.75
N ASN A 119 4.33 -24.12 17.00
CA ASN A 119 3.43 -23.93 18.13
C ASN A 119 3.89 -22.70 18.90
N ALA A 120 3.08 -21.65 18.87
CA ALA A 120 3.42 -20.36 19.47
C ALA A 120 2.96 -20.27 20.95
N GLY A 121 2.16 -21.20 21.44
CA GLY A 121 1.30 -20.94 22.59
C GLY A 121 0.15 -19.99 22.22
N LYS A 122 -0.44 -19.29 23.20
CA LYS A 122 -1.64 -18.47 22.98
C LYS A 122 -1.31 -16.98 22.97
N TYR A 123 -1.46 -16.34 21.82
CA TYR A 123 -1.39 -14.88 21.69
C TYR A 123 -2.76 -14.32 21.30
N ASN A 124 -3.23 -13.29 22.00
CA ASN A 124 -4.49 -12.63 21.66
C ASN A 124 -4.22 -11.42 20.76
N SER A 125 -4.66 -11.51 19.51
CA SER A 125 -4.56 -10.46 18.49
C SER A 125 -3.15 -9.87 18.35
N PRO A 126 -2.09 -10.69 18.20
CA PRO A 126 -0.73 -10.16 18.09
C PRO A 126 -0.57 -9.29 16.83
N ASN A 127 0.27 -8.27 16.93
CA ASN A 127 0.67 -7.47 15.79
C ASN A 127 1.50 -8.31 14.82
N VAL A 128 1.41 -7.97 13.54
CA VAL A 128 2.17 -8.62 12.47
C VAL A 128 2.72 -7.60 11.49
N ARG A 129 3.90 -7.90 10.95
CA ARG A 129 4.49 -7.18 9.82
C ARG A 129 4.69 -8.14 8.67
N ILE A 130 4.14 -7.81 7.51
CA ILE A 130 4.26 -8.62 6.29
C ILE A 130 5.14 -7.87 5.30
N LYS A 131 6.28 -8.48 4.96
CA LYS A 131 7.27 -7.89 4.08
C LYS A 131 7.34 -8.66 2.77
N PRO A 132 7.43 -7.99 1.62
CA PRO A 132 7.69 -8.66 0.36
C PRO A 132 9.08 -9.27 0.37
N MET A 133 9.22 -10.42 -0.29
CA MET A 133 10.48 -11.15 -0.46
C MET A 133 10.81 -11.26 -1.94
N ILE A 134 12.04 -11.69 -2.22
CA ILE A 134 12.50 -12.03 -3.57
C ILE A 134 11.60 -13.17 -4.11
N LEU A 135 11.34 -13.17 -5.43
CA LEU A 135 10.47 -14.13 -6.13
C LEU A 135 8.96 -14.04 -5.79
N GLY A 136 8.47 -12.89 -5.29
CA GLY A 136 7.03 -12.65 -5.12
C GLY A 136 6.40 -13.39 -3.94
N SER A 137 7.21 -13.99 -3.07
CA SER A 137 6.74 -14.51 -1.78
C SER A 137 6.64 -13.37 -0.75
N TRP A 138 5.85 -13.57 0.30
CA TRP A 138 5.72 -12.63 1.41
C TRP A 138 6.13 -13.30 2.71
N LEU A 139 6.75 -12.56 3.61
CA LEU A 139 7.14 -13.03 4.94
C LEU A 139 6.31 -12.30 6.00
N MET A 140 5.49 -13.04 6.74
CA MET A 140 4.79 -12.53 7.91
C MET A 140 5.64 -12.76 9.16
N VAL A 141 5.91 -11.70 9.91
CA VAL A 141 6.56 -11.74 11.23
C VAL A 141 5.51 -11.43 12.29
N VAL A 142 5.32 -12.33 13.25
CA VAL A 142 4.38 -12.16 14.35
C VAL A 142 5.11 -11.60 15.57
N GLU A 143 4.66 -10.44 16.04
CA GLU A 143 5.22 -9.78 17.21
C GLU A 143 4.81 -10.53 18.49
N GLY A 144 5.70 -10.55 19.48
CA GLY A 144 5.50 -11.30 20.73
C GLY A 144 6.15 -12.69 20.73
N CYS A 145 6.06 -13.46 19.63
CA CYS A 145 6.85 -14.70 19.47
C CYS A 145 8.19 -14.48 18.73
N GLY A 146 8.31 -13.41 17.93
CA GLY A 146 9.47 -13.20 17.04
C GLY A 146 9.56 -14.24 15.91
N CYS A 147 8.48 -14.99 15.71
CA CYS A 147 8.37 -16.08 14.76
C CYS A 147 7.92 -15.56 13.40
N SER A 148 8.30 -16.23 12.32
CA SER A 148 7.97 -15.81 10.96
C SER A 148 7.60 -16.99 10.08
N VAL A 149 6.73 -16.72 9.10
CA VAL A 149 6.19 -17.72 8.18
C VAL A 149 5.99 -17.11 6.80
N ARG A 150 6.32 -17.88 5.76
CA ARG A 150 6.02 -17.46 4.38
C ARG A 150 4.52 -17.54 4.12
N VAL A 151 3.99 -16.50 3.51
CA VAL A 151 2.57 -16.37 3.22
C VAL A 151 2.33 -15.90 1.79
N ARG A 152 1.11 -16.14 1.31
CA ARG A 152 0.56 -15.57 0.09
C ARG A 152 -0.79 -14.95 0.40
N ARG A 153 -1.10 -13.83 -0.26
CA ARG A 153 -2.40 -13.17 -0.08
C ARG A 153 -3.50 -14.01 -0.74
N ILE A 154 -4.63 -14.13 -0.06
CA ILE A 154 -5.83 -14.80 -0.59
C ILE A 154 -7.08 -13.90 -0.54
N ARG A 155 -7.07 -12.79 0.24
CA ARG A 155 -8.09 -11.73 0.26
C ARG A 155 -7.50 -10.39 0.70
#